data_AF-A0AA87W5K7-F1
#
_entry.id   AF-A0AA87W5K7-F1
#
_cell.length_a   1.000
_cell.length_b   1.000
_cell.length_c   1.000
_cell.angle_alpha   90.00
_cell.angle_beta   90.00
_cell.angle_gamma   90.00
#
_symmetry.space_group_name_H-M   'P 1'
#
loop_
_entity.id
_entity.type
_entity.pdbx_description
1 polymer ?
#
loop_
_entity_poly.entity_id
_entity_poly.type
_entity_poly.pdbx_seq_one_letter_code
_entity_poly.pdbx_strand_id
1 'polypeptide(L)'
;MTTYFAAVAAAACVLCASSPSEAGGTGRFLGSLLARGAVRAAVAAGTSSSSSAKTYSADVLTVSQLAQCIKRASKLDEDSARLETSRTALQASLDEYDQSKATVEAQRASLNRSSSRAVNSFNALVDRHNAMLTDVKAKQSAFNADIDAHNVEVNAYNGDCAKQYYADDLVEAKKQAGVTGG
;
A
#
# COMPACT_ATOMS: atom_id res chain seq x y z
N MET A 1 -36.85 -34.38 21.78
CA MET A 1 -36.39 -33.28 22.64
C MET A 1 -35.96 -32.14 21.75
N THR A 2 -36.73 -31.05 21.80
CA THR A 2 -36.42 -29.62 21.59
C THR A 2 -35.44 -29.15 20.49
N THR A 3 -35.91 -28.11 19.80
CA THR A 3 -35.55 -27.44 18.53
C THR A 3 -34.54 -26.28 18.62
N TYR A 4 -34.13 -25.77 17.42
CA TYR A 4 -33.58 -24.43 17.02
C TYR A 4 -32.02 -24.30 16.91
N PHE A 5 -31.34 -23.76 15.87
CA PHE A 5 -31.55 -22.81 14.73
C PHE A 5 -30.63 -23.22 13.52
N ALA A 6 -31.03 -23.36 12.24
CA ALA A 6 -31.15 -22.39 11.11
C ALA A 6 -30.09 -21.24 11.06
N ALA A 7 -29.47 -20.77 9.98
CA ALA A 7 -29.45 -21.00 8.51
C ALA A 7 -28.23 -20.22 7.90
N VAL A 8 -27.45 -20.82 6.98
CA VAL A 8 -27.30 -20.53 5.52
C VAL A 8 -26.82 -19.12 5.09
N ALA A 9 -25.65 -19.07 4.42
CA ALA A 9 -25.38 -18.36 3.15
C ALA A 9 -23.97 -18.76 2.64
N ALA A 10 -23.83 -19.81 1.83
CA ALA A 10 -23.92 -19.81 0.36
C ALA A 10 -22.71 -19.18 -0.35
N ALA A 11 -21.76 -20.05 -0.71
CA ALA A 11 -20.81 -19.85 -1.77
C ALA A 11 -21.55 -19.75 -3.12
N ALA A 12 -21.24 -18.72 -3.91
CA ALA A 12 -21.66 -18.63 -5.30
C ALA A 12 -20.44 -18.29 -6.17
N CYS A 13 -20.01 -19.30 -6.94
CA CYS A 13 -19.21 -19.13 -8.14
C CYS A 13 -19.96 -18.23 -9.13
N VAL A 14 -19.26 -17.26 -9.71
CA VAL A 14 -19.52 -16.83 -11.09
C VAL A 14 -18.24 -17.02 -11.88
N LEU A 15 -18.07 -18.26 -12.36
CA LEU A 15 -17.37 -18.55 -13.60
C LEU A 15 -18.35 -18.22 -14.72
N CYS A 16 -18.11 -17.14 -15.47
CA CYS A 16 -18.53 -17.08 -16.87
C CYS A 16 -17.26 -17.25 -17.70
N ALA A 17 -17.20 -18.41 -18.35
CA ALA A 17 -16.23 -18.74 -19.38
C ALA A 17 -16.40 -17.80 -20.57
N SER A 18 -15.29 -17.21 -21.01
CA SER A 18 -15.03 -16.95 -22.42
C SER A 18 -13.55 -17.24 -22.66
N SER A 19 -13.29 -18.20 -23.55
CA SER A 19 -11.97 -18.52 -24.10
C SER A 19 -12.11 -18.62 -25.62
N PRO A 20 -11.03 -18.58 -26.41
CA PRO A 20 -9.73 -17.94 -26.22
C PRO A 20 -9.29 -17.12 -27.47
N SER A 21 -8.42 -16.13 -27.31
CA SER A 21 -7.50 -15.68 -28.37
C SER A 21 -6.21 -15.17 -27.75
N GLU A 22 -5.11 -15.67 -28.31
CA GLU A 22 -3.74 -15.55 -27.85
C GLU A 22 -3.14 -14.14 -27.96
N ALA A 23 -2.04 -13.96 -27.22
CA ALA A 23 -0.97 -12.99 -27.38
C ALA A 23 -1.09 -11.59 -26.72
N GLY A 24 -0.29 -11.42 -25.66
CA GLY A 24 0.28 -10.13 -25.26
C GLY A 24 -0.52 -9.33 -24.23
N GLY A 25 -0.20 -9.50 -22.95
CA GLY A 25 -0.78 -8.68 -21.89
C GLY A 25 -0.22 -9.00 -20.52
N THR A 26 1.06 -8.70 -20.31
CA THR A 26 1.72 -8.75 -19.00
C THR A 26 1.03 -7.81 -18.00
N GLY A 27 0.62 -8.37 -16.85
CA GLY A 27 0.74 -7.69 -15.56
C GLY A 27 -0.26 -6.59 -15.18
N ARG A 28 -1.55 -6.91 -14.98
CA ARG A 28 -2.50 -6.07 -14.21
C ARG A 28 -2.76 -6.55 -12.78
N PHE A 29 -1.74 -7.08 -12.09
CA PHE A 29 -1.89 -7.62 -10.73
C PHE A 29 -1.52 -6.66 -9.59
N LEU A 30 -1.02 -5.45 -9.86
CA LEU A 30 -0.59 -4.50 -8.81
C LEU A 30 -1.60 -3.37 -8.53
N GLY A 31 -2.82 -3.47 -9.07
CA GLY A 31 -3.82 -2.40 -9.03
C GLY A 31 -4.68 -2.32 -7.77
N SER A 32 -4.88 -3.43 -7.04
CA SER A 32 -6.02 -3.58 -6.13
C SER A 32 -5.72 -3.64 -4.64
N LEU A 33 -4.45 -3.55 -4.21
CA LEU A 33 -4.09 -3.67 -2.79
C LEU A 33 -3.94 -2.35 -2.02
N LEU A 34 -3.93 -1.20 -2.71
CA LEU A 34 -4.05 0.12 -2.08
C LEU A 34 -5.50 0.62 -2.13
N ALA A 35 -6.45 -0.32 -2.01
CA ALA A 35 -7.83 -0.02 -1.72
C ALA A 35 -7.88 0.54 -0.30
N ARG A 36 -7.63 1.86 -0.19
CA ARG A 36 -8.16 2.77 0.83
C ARG A 36 -8.60 2.00 2.08
N GLY A 37 -7.61 1.57 2.87
CA GLY A 37 -7.80 1.36 4.29
C GLY A 37 -8.09 2.73 4.88
N ALA A 38 -9.28 3.27 4.61
CA ALA A 38 -9.85 4.33 5.38
C ALA A 38 -10.00 3.73 6.77
N VAL A 39 -8.94 3.86 7.58
CA VAL A 39 -8.98 3.67 9.02
C VAL A 39 -9.81 4.83 9.59
N ARG A 40 -11.08 4.89 9.20
CA ARG A 40 -12.12 5.48 10.04
C ARG A 40 -12.43 4.41 11.09
N ALA A 41 -11.47 4.18 11.97
CA ALA A 41 -11.82 3.76 13.31
C ALA A 41 -12.79 4.85 13.79
N ALA A 42 -14.07 4.52 13.88
CA ALA A 42 -15.07 5.40 14.44
C ALA A 42 -14.76 5.53 15.92
N VAL A 43 -13.83 6.43 16.27
CA VAL A 43 -13.48 6.71 17.64
C VAL A 43 -14.64 7.51 18.22
N ALA A 44 -15.51 6.82 18.96
CA ALA A 44 -16.65 7.44 19.60
C ALA A 44 -16.16 8.36 20.73
N ALA A 45 -16.48 9.64 20.65
CA ALA A 45 -16.26 10.58 21.74
C ALA A 45 -17.08 10.10 22.95
N GLY A 46 -16.39 9.74 24.04
CA GLY A 46 -17.03 9.36 25.29
C GLY A 46 -17.73 10.56 25.95
N THR A 47 -18.82 10.28 26.66
CA THR A 47 -19.72 11.22 27.34
C THR A 47 -18.96 12.34 28.06
N SER A 48 -19.30 13.60 27.75
CA SER A 48 -18.79 14.80 28.41
C SER A 48 -19.12 14.75 29.91
N SER A 49 -18.14 14.41 30.75
CA SER A 49 -18.35 14.31 32.19
C SER A 49 -18.12 15.67 32.85
N SER A 50 -19.17 16.24 33.43
CA SER A 50 -19.11 17.45 34.24
C SER A 50 -18.39 17.15 35.56
N SER A 51 -17.29 17.86 35.80
CA SER A 51 -16.69 18.14 37.13
C SER A 51 -16.19 16.96 37.98
N SER A 52 -16.20 15.73 37.50
CA SER A 52 -15.64 14.56 38.19
C SER A 52 -14.20 14.31 37.73
N ALA A 53 -13.29 13.94 38.65
CA ALA A 53 -11.90 13.62 38.29
C ALA A 53 -11.86 12.52 37.20
N LYS A 54 -11.24 12.82 36.06
CA LYS A 54 -11.12 11.88 34.93
C LYS A 54 -10.40 10.61 35.38
N THR A 55 -10.94 9.45 35.01
CA THR A 55 -10.34 8.15 35.31
C THR A 55 -9.94 7.48 34.01
N TYR A 56 -8.62 7.34 33.81
CA TYR A 56 -8.06 6.70 32.62
C TYR A 56 -7.95 5.20 32.87
N SER A 57 -8.88 4.42 32.30
CA SER A 57 -8.75 2.95 32.25
C SER A 57 -7.79 2.54 31.14
N ALA A 58 -7.44 1.25 31.07
CA ALA A 58 -6.58 0.70 30.01
C ALA A 58 -7.12 0.94 28.57
N ASP A 59 -8.43 1.20 28.46
CA ASP A 59 -9.16 1.42 27.21
C ASP A 59 -9.43 2.91 26.91
N VAL A 60 -8.98 3.82 27.78
CA VAL A 60 -9.13 5.27 27.61
C VAL A 60 -7.75 5.91 27.46
N LEU A 61 -7.51 6.55 26.31
CA LEU A 61 -6.28 7.26 26.03
C LEU A 61 -6.17 8.50 26.92
N THR A 62 -4.99 8.66 27.53
CA THR A 62 -4.58 9.94 28.12
C THR A 62 -4.33 10.99 27.04
N VAL A 63 -4.33 12.27 27.42
CA VAL A 63 -3.98 13.38 26.52
C VAL A 63 -2.65 13.13 25.79
N SER A 64 -1.62 12.66 26.50
CA SER A 64 -0.31 12.41 25.90
C SER A 64 -0.34 11.23 24.92
N GLN A 65 -1.06 10.15 25.22
CA GLN A 65 -1.20 9.01 24.31
C GLN A 65 -1.99 9.42 23.06
N LEU A 66 -3.08 10.18 23.24
CA LEU A 66 -3.86 10.73 22.13
C LEU A 66 -3.01 11.65 21.24
N ALA A 67 -2.15 12.49 21.84
CA ALA A 67 -1.23 13.34 21.08
C ALA A 67 -0.23 12.51 20.26
N GLN A 68 0.31 11.42 20.82
CA GLN A 68 1.17 10.49 20.09
C GLN A 68 0.43 9.82 18.94
N CYS A 69 -0.80 9.38 19.15
CA CYS A 69 -1.66 8.82 18.11
C CYS A 69 -1.91 9.81 16.97
N ILE A 70 -2.19 11.08 17.27
CA ILE A 70 -2.36 12.13 16.25
C ILE A 70 -1.08 12.29 15.42
N LYS A 71 0.10 12.35 16.06
CA LYS A 71 1.38 12.45 15.34
C LYS A 71 1.63 11.23 14.46
N ARG A 72 1.36 10.02 14.98
CA ARG A 72 1.53 8.76 14.23
C ARG A 72 0.59 8.70 13.03
N ALA A 73 -0.66 9.14 13.16
CA ALA A 73 -1.60 9.25 12.05
C ALA A 73 -1.08 10.17 10.95
N SER A 74 -0.60 11.38 11.31
CA SER A 74 0.00 12.31 10.33
C SER A 74 1.19 11.67 9.60
N LYS A 75 2.06 10.98 10.34
CA LYS A 75 3.19 10.27 9.75
C LYS A 75 2.75 9.13 8.81
N LEU A 76 1.71 8.38 9.15
CA LEU A 76 1.16 7.34 8.29
C LEU A 76 0.58 7.93 6.99
N ASP A 77 -0.03 9.11 7.06
CA ASP A 77 -0.52 9.81 5.86
C ASP A 77 0.65 10.24 4.95
N GLU A 78 1.72 10.79 5.53
CA GLU A 78 2.96 11.13 4.80
C GLU A 78 3.61 9.89 4.19
N ASP A 79 3.71 8.80 4.95
CA ASP A 79 4.25 7.52 4.50
C ASP A 79 3.42 6.93 3.35
N SER A 80 2.09 7.07 3.41
CA SER A 80 1.17 6.66 2.33
C SER A 80 1.39 7.48 1.05
N ALA A 81 1.53 8.81 1.18
CA ALA A 81 1.80 9.68 0.03
C ALA A 81 3.15 9.36 -0.63
N ARG A 82 4.17 9.06 0.18
CA ARG A 82 5.48 8.60 -0.32
C ARG A 82 5.35 7.26 -1.05
N LEU A 83 4.63 6.28 -0.48
CA LEU A 83 4.42 4.98 -1.10
C LEU A 83 3.72 5.09 -2.45
N GLU A 84 2.71 5.95 -2.60
CA GLU A 84 2.08 6.18 -3.92
C GLU A 84 3.07 6.78 -4.91
N THR A 85 3.92 7.71 -4.48
CA THR A 85 4.99 8.26 -5.34
C THR A 85 5.96 7.17 -5.79
N SER A 86 6.43 6.33 -4.85
CA SER A 86 7.30 5.18 -5.15
C SER A 86 6.65 4.18 -6.09
N ARG A 87 5.34 3.91 -5.92
CA ARG A 87 4.56 3.03 -6.79
C ARG A 87 4.50 3.57 -8.22
N THR A 88 4.21 4.87 -8.39
CA THR A 88 4.20 5.48 -9.72
C THR A 88 5.57 5.42 -10.39
N ALA A 89 6.65 5.67 -9.64
CA ALA A 89 8.02 5.58 -10.17
C ALA A 89 8.40 4.13 -10.56
N LEU A 90 8.00 3.15 -9.76
CA LEU A 90 8.20 1.72 -10.07
C LEU A 90 7.41 1.32 -11.33
N GLN A 91 6.16 1.76 -11.46
CA GLN A 91 5.35 1.50 -12.65
C GLN A 91 5.99 2.08 -13.91
N ALA A 92 6.49 3.32 -13.86
CA ALA A 92 7.21 3.91 -14.99
C ALA A 92 8.45 3.08 -15.37
N SER A 93 9.19 2.58 -14.38
CA SER A 93 10.36 1.71 -14.63
C SER A 93 9.97 0.36 -15.26
N LEU A 94 8.82 -0.19 -14.89
CA LEU A 94 8.26 -1.40 -15.50
C LEU A 94 7.83 -1.16 -16.96
N ASP A 95 7.20 -0.03 -17.23
CA ASP A 95 6.78 0.34 -18.60
C ASP A 95 8.01 0.53 -19.52
N GLU A 96 9.08 1.16 -19.03
CA GLU A 96 10.36 1.29 -19.74
C GLU A 96 11.01 -0.09 -20.00
N TYR A 97 10.98 -0.98 -19.01
CA TYR A 97 11.48 -2.35 -19.16
C TYR A 97 10.70 -3.13 -20.24
N ASP A 98 9.37 -3.02 -20.27
CA ASP A 98 8.55 -3.68 -21.27
C ASP A 98 8.81 -3.14 -22.69
N GLN A 99 9.01 -1.83 -22.83
CA GLN A 99 9.43 -1.23 -24.11
C GLN A 99 10.83 -1.72 -24.55
N SER A 100 11.76 -1.82 -23.61
CA SER A 100 13.10 -2.38 -23.86
C SER A 100 13.00 -3.83 -24.33
N LYS A 101 12.17 -4.65 -23.70
CA LYS A 101 11.92 -6.03 -24.09
C LYS A 101 11.39 -6.13 -25.52
N ALA A 102 10.36 -5.36 -25.86
CA ALA A 102 9.80 -5.32 -27.21
C ALA A 102 10.86 -4.91 -28.26
N THR A 103 11.72 -3.96 -27.92
CA THR A 103 12.83 -3.51 -28.79
C THR A 103 13.83 -4.64 -29.03
N VAL A 104 14.23 -5.37 -27.98
CA VAL A 104 15.15 -6.52 -28.09
C VAL A 104 14.52 -7.61 -28.97
N GLU A 105 13.25 -7.92 -28.78
CA GLU A 105 12.54 -8.94 -29.58
C GLU A 105 12.47 -8.54 -31.06
N ALA A 106 12.15 -7.28 -31.37
CA ALA A 106 12.10 -6.77 -32.74
C ALA A 106 13.49 -6.81 -33.42
N GLN A 107 14.54 -6.38 -32.74
CA GLN A 107 15.92 -6.39 -33.27
C GLN A 107 16.45 -7.83 -33.45
N ARG A 108 16.02 -8.77 -32.60
CA ARG A 108 16.39 -10.17 -32.73
C ARG A 108 15.86 -10.79 -34.03
N ALA A 109 14.65 -10.41 -34.45
CA ALA A 109 14.01 -10.94 -35.66
C ALA A 109 14.72 -10.52 -36.96
N SER A 110 15.31 -9.32 -36.99
CA SER A 110 16.00 -8.75 -38.16
C SER A 110 17.53 -8.86 -38.10
N LEU A 111 18.08 -9.50 -37.08
CA LEU A 111 19.51 -9.56 -36.83
C LEU A 111 20.29 -10.28 -37.95
N ASN A 112 21.17 -9.54 -38.62
CA ASN A 112 22.16 -10.13 -39.52
C ASN A 112 23.32 -10.77 -38.74
N ARG A 113 23.26 -12.10 -38.58
CA ARG A 113 24.25 -12.88 -37.80
C ARG A 113 25.64 -12.97 -38.44
N SER A 114 25.80 -12.68 -39.74
CA SER A 114 27.12 -12.67 -40.38
C SER A 114 27.86 -11.34 -40.19
N SER A 115 27.17 -10.30 -39.71
CA SER A 115 27.76 -8.99 -39.45
C SER A 115 28.14 -8.87 -37.97
N SER A 116 29.45 -8.90 -37.68
CA SER A 116 29.95 -8.69 -36.31
C SER A 116 29.49 -7.36 -35.70
N ARG A 117 29.35 -6.31 -36.52
CA ARG A 117 28.81 -5.02 -36.07
C ARG A 117 27.36 -5.14 -35.61
N ALA A 118 26.51 -5.84 -36.36
CA ALA A 118 25.11 -6.02 -36.01
C ALA A 118 24.97 -6.86 -34.74
N VAL A 119 25.75 -7.94 -34.62
CA VAL A 119 25.79 -8.78 -33.40
C VAL A 119 26.23 -7.97 -32.18
N ASN A 120 27.29 -7.17 -32.29
CA ASN A 120 27.77 -6.34 -31.18
C ASN A 120 26.72 -5.30 -30.74
N SER A 121 26.04 -4.66 -31.69
CA SER A 121 24.97 -3.70 -31.39
C SER A 121 23.79 -4.39 -30.69
N PHE A 122 23.43 -5.60 -31.12
CA PHE A 122 22.36 -6.37 -30.48
C PHE A 122 22.75 -6.80 -29.06
N ASN A 123 23.99 -7.27 -28.85
CA ASN A 123 24.47 -7.63 -27.52
C ASN A 123 24.43 -6.44 -26.56
N ALA A 124 24.82 -5.24 -27.01
CA ALA A 124 24.73 -4.03 -26.20
C ALA A 124 23.27 -3.68 -25.79
N LEU A 125 22.28 -3.96 -26.65
CA LEU A 125 20.86 -3.81 -26.31
C LEU A 125 20.43 -4.81 -25.25
N VAL A 126 20.85 -6.07 -25.38
CA VAL A 126 20.57 -7.13 -24.40
C VAL A 126 21.20 -6.80 -23.05
N ASP A 127 22.43 -6.30 -23.02
CA ASP A 127 23.11 -5.89 -21.79
C ASP A 127 22.37 -4.76 -21.08
N ARG A 128 21.93 -3.74 -21.84
CA ARG A 128 21.09 -2.65 -21.29
C ARG A 128 19.77 -3.16 -20.75
N HIS A 129 19.09 -4.07 -21.46
CA HIS A 129 17.85 -4.69 -21.01
C HIS A 129 18.05 -5.47 -19.69
N ASN A 130 19.13 -6.24 -19.59
CA ASN A 130 19.46 -6.99 -18.36
C ASN A 130 19.77 -6.07 -17.18
N ALA A 131 20.42 -4.93 -17.43
CA ALA A 131 20.64 -3.91 -16.42
C ALA A 131 19.31 -3.31 -15.91
N MET A 132 18.38 -2.99 -16.82
CA MET A 132 17.03 -2.52 -16.45
C MET A 132 16.25 -3.56 -15.64
N LEU A 133 16.32 -4.84 -16.01
CA LEU A 133 15.70 -5.92 -15.24
C LEU A 133 16.24 -5.98 -13.79
N THR A 134 17.54 -5.80 -13.63
CA THR A 134 18.19 -5.80 -12.32
C THR A 134 17.74 -4.62 -11.48
N ASP A 135 17.69 -3.42 -12.08
CA ASP A 135 17.21 -2.20 -11.43
C ASP A 135 15.74 -2.30 -11.01
N VAL A 136 14.85 -2.73 -11.91
CA VAL A 136 13.42 -2.93 -11.62
C VAL A 136 13.22 -3.94 -10.49
N LYS A 137 13.97 -5.05 -10.47
CA LYS A 137 13.91 -6.02 -9.36
C LYS A 137 14.34 -5.40 -8.04
N ALA A 138 15.40 -4.60 -8.03
CA ALA A 138 15.85 -3.89 -6.83
C ALA A 138 14.79 -2.90 -6.33
N LYS A 139 14.22 -2.09 -7.23
CA LYS A 139 13.14 -1.14 -6.91
C LYS A 139 11.88 -1.84 -6.38
N GLN A 140 11.48 -2.95 -7.00
CA GLN A 140 10.34 -3.74 -6.53
C GLN A 140 10.60 -4.31 -5.12
N SER A 141 11.81 -4.81 -4.87
CA SER A 141 12.18 -5.32 -3.54
C SER A 141 12.16 -4.22 -2.48
N ALA A 142 12.69 -3.04 -2.80
CA ALA A 142 12.67 -1.89 -1.90
C ALA A 142 11.23 -1.42 -1.62
N PHE A 143 10.41 -1.30 -2.66
CA PHE A 143 9.00 -0.93 -2.52
C PHE A 143 8.22 -1.92 -1.64
N ASN A 144 8.45 -3.23 -1.80
CA ASN A 144 7.82 -4.25 -0.96
C ASN A 144 8.24 -4.09 0.51
N ALA A 145 9.53 -3.83 0.77
CA ALA A 145 10.01 -3.59 2.13
C ALA A 145 9.37 -2.33 2.76
N ASP A 146 9.18 -1.26 1.98
CA ASP A 146 8.50 -0.05 2.45
C ASP A 146 7.02 -0.32 2.78
N ILE A 147 6.34 -1.15 1.98
CA ILE A 147 4.95 -1.58 2.24
C ILE A 147 4.88 -2.40 3.53
N ASP A 148 5.80 -3.34 3.73
CA ASP A 148 5.84 -4.16 4.95
C ASP A 148 6.07 -3.29 6.19
N ALA A 149 7.02 -2.35 6.12
CA ALA A 149 7.28 -1.40 7.20
C ALA A 149 6.04 -0.53 7.51
N HIS A 150 5.37 -0.02 6.49
CA HIS A 150 4.15 0.76 6.65
C HIS A 150 3.02 -0.07 7.29
N ASN A 151 2.84 -1.33 6.88
CA ASN A 151 1.85 -2.22 7.45
C ASN A 151 2.10 -2.51 8.93
N VAL A 152 3.36 -2.66 9.36
CA VAL A 152 3.73 -2.78 10.77
C VAL A 152 3.28 -1.54 11.55
N GLU A 153 3.53 -0.35 11.03
CA GLU A 153 3.14 0.91 11.66
C GLU A 153 1.61 1.09 11.72
N VAL A 154 0.89 0.72 10.66
CA VAL A 154 -0.59 0.72 10.64
C VAL A 154 -1.15 -0.23 11.70
N ASN A 155 -0.60 -1.44 11.81
CA ASN A 155 -1.06 -2.43 12.79
C ASN A 155 -0.83 -1.95 14.22
N ALA A 156 0.34 -1.39 14.50
CA ALA A 156 0.64 -0.84 15.81
C ALA A 156 -0.22 0.40 16.12
N TYR A 157 -0.46 1.29 15.15
CA TYR A 157 -1.43 2.38 15.30
C TYR A 157 -2.83 1.84 15.65
N ASN A 158 -3.32 0.82 14.93
CA ASN A 158 -4.63 0.24 15.19
C ASN A 158 -4.71 -0.39 16.60
N GLY A 159 -3.65 -1.05 17.07
CA GLY A 159 -3.59 -1.63 18.41
C GLY A 159 -3.55 -0.59 19.54
N ASP A 160 -2.75 0.47 19.35
CA ASP A 160 -2.50 1.46 20.40
C ASP A 160 -3.54 2.57 20.43
N CYS A 161 -4.08 2.95 19.27
CA CYS A 161 -4.86 4.17 19.08
C CYS A 161 -6.35 3.96 18.82
N ALA A 162 -6.82 2.72 18.58
CA ALA A 162 -8.25 2.41 18.44
C ALA A 162 -8.96 2.29 19.81
N LYS A 163 -8.76 3.28 20.68
CA LYS A 163 -9.25 3.33 22.06
C LYS A 163 -10.12 4.55 22.29
N GLN A 164 -10.89 4.56 23.38
CA GLN A 164 -11.74 5.70 23.73
C GLN A 164 -10.88 6.88 24.21
N TYR A 165 -11.43 8.09 24.12
CA TYR A 165 -10.82 9.28 24.70
C TYR A 165 -11.91 10.26 25.15
N TYR A 166 -11.57 11.14 26.10
CA TYR A 166 -12.46 12.23 26.51
C TYR A 166 -12.45 13.36 25.47
N ALA A 167 -13.62 13.85 25.08
CA ALA A 167 -13.74 14.84 24.01
C ALA A 167 -12.94 16.14 24.26
N ASP A 168 -12.81 16.55 25.52
CA ASP A 168 -12.05 17.73 25.93
C ASP A 168 -10.53 17.52 25.90
N ASP A 169 -10.06 16.28 26.04
CA ASP A 169 -8.63 15.93 25.90
C ASP A 169 -8.12 16.11 24.46
N LEU A 170 -9.01 16.08 23.46
CA LEU A 170 -8.63 16.20 22.05
C LEU A 170 -8.01 17.57 21.72
N VAL A 171 -8.50 18.65 22.33
CA VAL A 171 -7.99 20.01 22.08
C VAL A 171 -6.56 20.13 22.59
N GLU A 172 -6.31 19.67 23.81
CA GLU A 172 -4.97 19.70 24.41
C GLU A 172 -4.03 18.72 23.69
N ALA A 173 -4.52 17.52 23.31
CA ALA A 173 -3.74 16.55 22.56
C ALA A 173 -3.31 17.10 21.19
N LYS A 174 -4.19 17.79 20.45
CA LYS A 174 -3.83 18.46 19.18
C LYS A 174 -2.76 19.53 19.36
N LYS A 175 -2.86 20.31 20.44
CA LYS A 175 -1.85 21.31 20.80
C LYS A 175 -0.49 20.64 21.09
N GLN A 176 -0.46 19.57 21.88
CA GLN A 176 0.75 18.77 22.13
C GLN A 176 1.27 18.05 20.87
N ALA A 177 0.38 17.72 19.95
CA ALA A 177 0.71 17.14 18.66
C ALA A 177 1.38 18.14 17.70
N GLY A 178 1.30 19.45 17.99
CA GLY A 178 1.75 20.50 17.07
C GLY A 178 0.77 20.73 15.90
N VAL A 179 -0.42 20.14 15.97
CA VAL A 179 -1.49 20.34 14.99
C VAL A 179 -2.33 21.53 15.46
N THR A 180 -1.83 22.75 15.25
CA THR A 180 -2.62 23.96 15.49
C THR A 180 -3.72 24.00 14.43
N GLY A 181 -4.98 23.91 14.85
CA GLY A 181 -6.15 23.80 13.96
C GLY A 181 -6.14 24.88 12.88
N GLY A 182 -6.30 24.44 11.62
CA GLY A 182 -6.69 25.29 10.51
C GLY A 182 -8.19 25.59 10.53
#